data_AF-A0A377B084-F1
#
_entry.id   AF-A0A377B084-F1
#
_cell.length_a   1.000
_cell.length_b   1.000
_cell.length_c   1.000
_cell.angle_alpha   90.00
_cell.angle_beta   90.00
_cell.angle_gamma   90.00
#
_symmetry.space_group_name_H-M   'P 1'
#
loop_
_entity.id
_entity.type
_entity.pdbx_description
1 polymer ?
#
loop_
_entity_poly.entity_id
_entity_poly.type
_entity_poly.pdbx_seq_one_letter_code
_entity_poly.pdbx_strand_id
1 'polypeptide(L)'
;MVARAAALTATPQVDKVVLSRLIDITTDAAIDSGVLLERLIAQNPVSYNFHVPLADGGVLLGASPELLLRKDGERFSSIPLAGSARRQPDEVLDREAGNRLLASEKDRP
;
A
#
# COMPACT_ATOMS: atom_id res chain seq x y z
N MET A 1 7.19 11.86 -15.92
CA MET A 1 7.07 12.21 -14.49
C MET A 1 8.19 11.58 -13.66
N VAL A 2 8.35 10.25 -13.65
CA VAL A 2 9.38 9.55 -12.86
C VAL A 2 10.80 10.04 -13.13
N ALA A 3 11.24 10.14 -14.41
CA ALA A 3 12.59 10.60 -14.74
C ALA A 3 12.91 12.00 -14.19
N ARG A 4 11.92 12.90 -14.18
CA ARG A 4 12.08 14.25 -13.61
C ARG A 4 12.22 14.19 -12.08
N ALA A 5 11.39 13.39 -11.39
CA ALA A 5 11.49 13.23 -9.95
C ALA A 5 12.84 12.60 -9.55
N ALA A 6 13.30 11.59 -10.29
CA ALA A 6 14.62 10.98 -10.07
C ALA A 6 15.78 11.96 -10.28
N ALA A 7 15.69 12.85 -11.28
CA ALA A 7 16.68 13.90 -11.48
C ALA A 7 16.70 14.92 -10.33
N LEU A 8 15.53 15.25 -9.75
CA LEU A 8 15.46 16.12 -8.58
C LEU A 8 16.07 15.48 -7.33
N THR A 9 15.88 14.17 -7.13
CA THR A 9 16.48 13.43 -6.01
C THR A 9 17.99 13.24 -6.13
N ALA A 10 18.58 13.56 -7.29
CA ALA A 10 20.03 13.66 -7.45
C ALA A 10 20.59 15.02 -7.00
N THR A 11 19.73 15.93 -6.54
CA THR A 11 20.10 17.24 -5.99
C THR A 11 19.71 17.33 -4.51
N PRO A 12 20.30 18.24 -3.72
CA PRO A 12 19.93 18.44 -2.31
C PRO A 12 18.53 19.03 -2.08
N GLN A 13 17.77 19.31 -3.15
CA GLN A 13 16.47 19.99 -3.03
C GLN A 13 15.36 19.04 -2.60
N VAL A 14 15.49 17.75 -2.89
CA VAL A 14 14.46 16.75 -2.63
C VAL A 14 15.12 15.42 -2.26
N ASP A 15 14.93 14.95 -1.03
CA ASP A 15 15.51 13.66 -0.61
C ASP A 15 14.70 12.46 -1.09
N LYS A 16 13.37 12.59 -1.14
CA LYS A 16 12.46 11.49 -1.52
C LYS A 16 11.17 12.02 -2.13
N VAL A 17 10.68 11.31 -3.16
CA VAL A 17 9.36 11.56 -3.77
C VAL A 17 8.61 10.24 -3.88
N VAL A 18 7.33 10.25 -3.49
CA VAL A 18 6.39 9.17 -3.77
C VAL A 18 5.44 9.64 -4.88
N LEU A 19 5.47 8.95 -6.02
CA LEU A 19 4.56 9.21 -7.14
C LEU A 19 3.53 8.08 -7.22
N SER A 20 2.29 8.42 -7.57
CA SER A 20 1.20 7.46 -7.78
C SER A 20 0.54 7.70 -9.13
N ARG A 21 -0.42 6.83 -9.48
CA ARG A 21 -1.28 6.96 -10.66
C ARG A 21 -2.71 6.61 -10.28
N LEU A 22 -3.67 7.21 -10.97
CA LEU A 22 -5.08 6.86 -10.88
C LEU A 22 -5.47 5.93 -12.03
N ILE A 23 -6.43 5.06 -11.78
CA ILE A 23 -7.09 4.25 -12.80
C ILE A 23 -8.58 4.39 -12.56
N ASP A 24 -9.28 4.93 -13.56
CA ASP A 24 -10.73 5.03 -13.54
C ASP A 24 -11.31 3.80 -14.23
N ILE A 25 -12.19 3.09 -13.53
CA ILE A 25 -12.87 1.90 -14.04
C ILE A 25 -14.36 2.22 -14.08
N THR A 26 -14.95 2.13 -15.27
CA THR A 26 -16.40 2.25 -15.47
C THR A 26 -17.00 0.87 -15.63
N THR A 27 -18.15 0.64 -14.99
CA THR A 27 -18.90 -0.62 -15.05
C THR A 27 -20.30 -0.37 -15.58
N ASP A 28 -20.86 -1.35 -16.31
CA ASP A 28 -22.21 -1.25 -16.86
C ASP A 28 -23.32 -1.25 -15.79
N ALA A 29 -22.98 -1.70 -14.57
CA ALA A 29 -23.86 -1.75 -13.42
C ALA A 29 -23.15 -1.18 -12.18
N ALA A 30 -23.95 -0.73 -11.20
CA ALA A 30 -23.44 -0.29 -9.90
C ALA A 30 -22.70 -1.43 -9.18
N ILE A 31 -21.56 -1.11 -8.57
CA ILE A 31 -20.78 -2.07 -7.78
C ILE A 31 -21.36 -2.13 -6.36
N ASP A 32 -21.68 -3.33 -5.89
CA ASP A 32 -21.94 -3.56 -4.47
C ASP A 32 -20.63 -3.45 -3.68
N SER A 33 -20.48 -2.34 -2.96
CA SER A 33 -19.28 -2.05 -2.17
C SER A 33 -19.09 -3.01 -0.98
N GLY A 34 -20.17 -3.61 -0.45
CA GLY A 34 -20.11 -4.61 0.61
C GLY A 34 -19.52 -5.92 0.10
N VAL A 35 -20.04 -6.42 -1.02
CA VAL A 35 -19.49 -7.61 -1.70
C VAL A 35 -18.04 -7.39 -2.12
N LEU A 36 -17.69 -6.17 -2.58
CA LEU A 36 -16.32 -5.83 -2.92
C LEU A 36 -15.40 -5.88 -1.69
N LEU A 37 -15.84 -5.36 -0.55
CA LEU A 37 -15.09 -5.42 0.71
C LEU A 37 -14.87 -6.87 1.17
N GLU A 38 -15.90 -7.72 1.12
CA GLU A 38 -15.76 -9.14 1.49
C GLU A 38 -14.69 -9.85 0.65
N ARG A 39 -14.69 -9.61 -0.66
CA ARG A 39 -13.66 -10.15 -1.56
C ARG A 39 -12.28 -9.61 -1.23
N LEU A 40 -12.20 -8.33 -0.86
CA LEU A 40 -10.94 -7.68 -0.52
C LEU A 40 -10.36 -8.25 0.79
N ILE A 41 -11.19 -8.48 1.81
CA ILE A 41 -10.82 -9.14 3.07
C ILE A 41 -10.31 -10.54 2.82
N ALA A 42 -11.02 -11.34 2.02
CA ALA A 42 -10.62 -12.72 1.70
C ALA A 42 -9.25 -12.80 1.01
N GLN A 43 -8.92 -11.82 0.17
CA GLN A 43 -7.64 -11.74 -0.51
C GLN A 43 -6.51 -11.16 0.37
N ASN A 44 -6.85 -10.40 1.41
CA ASN A 44 -5.90 -9.65 2.25
C ASN A 44 -6.17 -9.84 3.76
N PRO A 45 -6.12 -11.09 4.28
CA PRO A 45 -6.60 -11.41 5.63
C PRO A 45 -5.79 -10.76 6.76
N VAL A 46 -4.57 -10.31 6.49
CA VAL A 46 -3.66 -9.67 7.48
C VAL A 46 -3.68 -8.15 7.43
N SER A 47 -4.50 -7.55 6.56
CA SER A 47 -4.56 -6.10 6.36
C SER A 47 -5.55 -5.41 7.30
N TYR A 48 -5.36 -4.11 7.51
CA TYR A 48 -6.37 -3.19 8.00
C TYR A 48 -7.36 -2.91 6.87
N ASN A 49 -8.52 -3.55 6.96
CA ASN A 49 -9.61 -3.37 5.99
C ASN A 49 -10.51 -2.22 6.44
N PHE A 50 -10.90 -1.35 5.51
CA PHE A 50 -11.78 -0.22 5.77
C PHE A 50 -12.84 -0.06 4.69
N HIS A 51 -13.99 0.45 5.10
CA HIS A 51 -15.10 0.85 4.25
C HIS A 51 -15.71 2.09 4.89
N VAL A 52 -15.51 3.22 4.22
CA VAL A 52 -15.80 4.55 4.76
C VAL A 52 -16.73 5.26 3.79
N PRO A 53 -17.96 5.62 4.21
CA PRO A 53 -18.85 6.42 3.38
C PRO A 53 -18.27 7.82 3.19
N LEU A 54 -18.40 8.35 1.98
CA LEU A 54 -17.99 9.70 1.61
C LEU A 54 -19.21 10.63 1.55
N ALA A 55 -18.96 11.94 1.67
CA ALA A 55 -20.00 12.95 1.71
C ALA A 55 -20.82 13.06 0.41
N ASP A 56 -20.24 12.63 -0.72
CA ASP A 56 -20.87 12.61 -2.04
C ASP A 56 -21.68 11.33 -2.32
N GLY A 57 -21.83 10.46 -1.31
CA GLY A 57 -22.50 9.17 -1.46
C GLY A 57 -21.60 8.06 -2.02
N GLY A 58 -20.33 8.37 -2.33
CA GLY A 58 -19.32 7.37 -2.67
C GLY A 58 -18.84 6.59 -1.45
N VAL A 59 -17.98 5.60 -1.71
CA VAL A 59 -17.33 4.80 -0.66
C VAL A 59 -15.82 4.76 -0.92
N LEU A 60 -15.04 5.06 0.11
CA LEU A 60 -13.62 4.76 0.16
C LEU A 60 -13.43 3.41 0.87
N LEU A 61 -12.93 2.42 0.14
CA LEU A 61 -12.63 1.10 0.70
C LEU A 61 -11.23 0.65 0.31
N GLY A 62 -10.64 -0.20 1.13
CA GLY A 62 -9.28 -0.68 0.92
C GLY A 62 -8.80 -1.65 1.97
N ALA A 63 -7.64 -2.24 1.70
CA ALA A 63 -6.92 -3.16 2.58
C ALA A 63 -5.47 -2.68 2.67
N SER A 64 -5.11 -2.05 3.79
CA SER A 64 -3.76 -1.52 4.02
C SER A 64 -2.96 -2.47 4.92
N PRO A 65 -1.73 -2.85 4.56
CA PRO A 65 -0.85 -3.56 5.50
C PRO A 65 -0.17 -2.61 6.51
N GLU A 66 -0.24 -1.29 6.27
CA GLU A 66 0.53 -0.30 7.02
C GLU A 66 -0.30 0.30 8.16
N LEU A 67 0.28 0.30 9.38
CA LEU A 67 -0.30 0.95 10.55
C LEU A 67 0.35 2.32 10.72
N LEU A 68 -0.39 3.39 10.44
CA LEU A 68 0.08 4.75 10.67
C LEU A 68 0.36 4.99 12.17
N LEU A 69 -0.66 4.83 13.01
CA LEU A 69 -0.58 5.03 14.45
C LEU A 69 -1.64 4.19 15.16
N ARG A 70 -1.26 3.56 16.27
CA ARG A 70 -2.16 3.02 17.28
C ARG A 70 -1.82 3.66 18.62
N LYS A 71 -2.86 4.08 19.35
CA LYS A 71 -2.75 4.58 20.73
C LYS A 71 -3.58 3.69 21.65
N ASP A 72 -2.96 3.18 22.69
CA ASP A 72 -3.59 2.36 23.74
C ASP A 72 -3.14 2.91 25.11
N GLY A 73 -4.03 3.65 25.78
CA GLY A 73 -3.65 4.45 26.95
C GLY A 73 -2.54 5.44 26.60
N GLU A 74 -1.40 5.32 27.28
CA GLU A 74 -0.17 6.09 27.02
C GLU A 74 0.81 5.39 26.07
N ARG A 75 0.48 4.19 25.58
CA ARG A 75 1.31 3.45 24.62
C ARG A 75 0.97 3.87 23.20
N PHE A 76 2.00 4.17 22.41
CA PHE A 76 1.88 4.49 20.99
C PHE A 76 2.68 3.48 20.17
N SER A 77 2.15 3.03 19.03
CA SER A 77 2.86 2.17 18.09
C SER A 77 2.56 2.54 16.64
N SER A 78 3.52 2.24 15.75
CA SER A 78 3.43 2.43 14.30
C SER A 78 4.13 1.25 13.63
N ILE A 79 3.73 0.92 12.41
CA ILE A 79 4.38 -0.10 11.57
C ILE A 79 4.62 0.56 10.21
N PRO A 80 5.63 1.44 10.09
CA PRO A 80 5.95 2.08 8.82
C PRO A 80 6.49 1.05 7.83
N LEU A 81 6.04 1.12 6.58
CA LEU A 81 6.47 0.20 5.52
C LEU A 81 7.13 0.97 4.38
N ALA A 82 8.38 0.62 4.07
CA ALA A 82 9.11 1.16 2.94
C ALA A 82 9.97 0.05 2.31
N GLY A 83 10.11 0.09 0.98
CA GLY A 83 10.63 -1.03 0.21
C GLY A 83 9.53 -2.03 -0.13
N SER A 84 9.57 -2.59 -1.34
CA SER A 84 8.54 -3.52 -1.79
C SER A 84 9.12 -4.56 -2.74
N ALA A 85 8.68 -5.81 -2.57
CA ALA A 85 8.94 -6.90 -3.48
C ALA A 85 7.62 -7.59 -3.82
N ARG A 86 7.47 -7.97 -5.09
CA ARG A 86 6.27 -8.66 -5.55
C ARG A 86 6.24 -10.09 -4.99
N ARG A 87 5.09 -10.48 -4.40
CA ARG A 87 4.83 -11.85 -3.98
C ARG A 87 4.97 -12.83 -5.14
N GLN A 88 5.52 -14.01 -4.88
CA GLN A 88 5.61 -15.11 -5.84
C GLN A 88 4.60 -16.20 -5.48
N PRO A 89 4.03 -16.91 -6.48
CA PRO A 89 3.14 -18.05 -6.22
C PRO A 89 3.86 -19.25 -5.57
N ASP A 90 5.15 -19.42 -5.87
CA ASP A 90 5.99 -20.44 -5.27
C ASP A 90 6.61 -19.93 -3.96
N GLU A 91 6.47 -20.71 -2.88
CA GLU A 91 6.89 -20.30 -1.54
C GLU A 91 8.40 -20.08 -1.41
N VAL A 92 9.21 -20.85 -2.13
CA VAL A 92 10.67 -20.72 -2.09
C VAL A 92 11.07 -19.43 -2.79
N LEU A 93 10.54 -19.20 -3.98
CA LEU A 93 10.79 -17.96 -4.74
C LEU A 93 10.28 -16.71 -4.01
N ASP A 94 9.16 -16.83 -3.29
CA ASP A 94 8.57 -15.74 -2.50
C ASP A 94 9.48 -15.35 -1.33
N ARG A 95 9.96 -16.35 -0.59
CA ARG A 95 10.92 -16.14 0.50
C ARG A 95 12.24 -15.57 -0.01
N GLU A 96 12.73 -16.03 -1.16
CA GLU A 96 13.91 -15.46 -1.78
C GLU A 96 13.70 -13.99 -2.19
N ALA A 97 12.53 -13.64 -2.71
CA ALA A 97 12.19 -12.25 -3.04
C ALA A 97 12.21 -11.36 -1.77
N GLY A 98 11.67 -11.86 -0.65
CA GLY A 98 11.75 -11.19 0.65
C GLY A 98 13.19 -11.03 1.14
N ASN A 99 14.00 -12.08 1.06
CA ASN A 99 15.42 -12.02 1.46
C ASN A 99 16.22 -11.02 0.60
N ARG A 100 15.95 -10.97 -0.71
CA ARG A 100 16.55 -9.97 -1.61
C ARG A 100 16.16 -8.55 -1.22
N LEU A 101 14.90 -8.31 -0.84
CA LEU A 101 14.46 -7.00 -0.37
C LEU A 101 15.17 -6.60 0.93
N LEU A 102 15.29 -7.53 1.90
CA LEU A 102 16.00 -7.29 3.17
C LEU A 102 17.50 -7.01 2.98
N ALA A 103 18.10 -7.57 1.93
CA ALA A 103 19.50 -7.35 1.57
C ALA A 103 19.73 -6.13 0.67
N SER A 104 18.68 -5.47 0.17
CA SER A 104 18.79 -4.34 -0.78
C SER A 104 19.39 -3.10 -0.10
N GLU A 105 20.53 -2.61 -0.60
CA GLU A 105 21.12 -1.35 -0.14
C GLU A 105 20.21 -0.14 -0.42
N LYS A 106 19.41 -0.21 -1.49
CA LYS A 106 18.49 0.87 -1.88
C LYS A 106 17.26 0.95 -0.97
N ASP A 107 16.78 -0.21 -0.52
CA ASP A 107 15.51 -0.34 0.20
C ASP A 107 15.68 -0.58 1.70
N ARG A 108 16.93 -0.69 2.19
CA ARG A 108 17.22 -0.76 3.62
C ARG A 108 16.87 0.59 4.29
N PRO A 109 16.12 0.58 5.41
CA PRO A 109 15.75 1.80 6.14
C PRO A 109 16.97 2.46 6.81
#